data_AF-A0AAE3NK63-F1
#
_entry.id   AF-A0AAE3NK63-F1
#
_cell.length_a   1.000
_cell.length_b   1.000
_cell.length_c   1.000
_cell.angle_alpha   90.00
_cell.angle_beta   90.00
_cell.angle_gamma   90.00
#
_symmetry.space_group_name_H-M   'P 1'
#
loop_
_entity.id
_entity.type
_entity.pdbx_description
1 polymer ?
#
loop_
_entity_poly.entity_id
_entity_poly.type
_entity_poly.pdbx_seq_one_letter_code
_entity_poly.pdbx_strand_id
1 'polypeptide(L)'
;MAYPTLKNLLLSVLSIDVGLSESAEAVAIERFLQDQTVCERLRGELLSFEASGESWMELLDNEHYCVYPTDSEEEAKQFVMDKFGKRLLG
;
A
#
# COMPACT_ATOMS: atom_id res chain seq x y z
N MET A 1 10.66 10.56 -3.09
CA MET A 1 10.09 11.31 -1.93
C MET A 1 9.98 10.34 -0.75
N ALA A 2 9.64 10.75 0.47
CA ALA A 2 9.41 9.77 1.56
C ALA A 2 7.92 9.45 1.67
N TYR A 3 7.56 8.17 1.61
CA TYR A 3 6.19 7.64 1.75
C TYR A 3 6.08 6.67 2.95
N PRO A 4 6.41 7.14 4.17
CA PRO A 4 6.52 6.28 5.35
C PRO A 4 5.17 5.69 5.78
N THR A 5 4.06 6.40 5.60
CA THR A 5 2.74 5.91 6.02
C THR A 5 2.27 4.80 5.09
N LEU A 6 2.43 4.98 3.78
CA LEU A 6 2.16 3.96 2.76
C LEU A 6 3.02 2.72 3.00
N LYS A 7 4.32 2.88 3.17
CA LYS A 7 5.25 1.76 3.41
C LYS A 7 4.92 1.02 4.71
N ASN A 8 4.65 1.74 5.80
CA ASN A 8 4.29 1.11 7.07
C ASN A 8 3.00 0.30 6.95
N LEU A 9 1.97 0.82 6.29
CA LEU A 9 0.72 0.09 6.06
C LEU A 9 0.94 -1.19 5.26
N LEU A 10 1.65 -1.09 4.13
CA LEU A 10 1.98 -2.23 3.26
C LEU A 10 2.74 -3.31 4.05
N LEU A 11 3.78 -2.91 4.78
CA LEU A 11 4.61 -3.84 5.55
C LEU A 11 3.92 -4.46 6.76
N SER A 12 3.07 -3.70 7.45
CA SER A 12 2.44 -4.16 8.70
C SER A 12 1.23 -5.04 8.45
N VAL A 13 0.58 -4.89 7.30
CA VAL A 13 -0.71 -5.52 7.02
C VAL A 13 -0.65 -6.49 5.85
N LEU A 14 0.09 -6.14 4.78
CA LEU A 14 0.11 -6.89 3.53
C LEU A 14 1.42 -7.64 3.29
N SER A 15 2.44 -7.49 4.13
CA SER A 15 3.68 -8.25 3.98
C SER A 15 3.42 -9.75 4.07
N ILE A 16 4.02 -10.52 3.16
CA ILE A 16 3.97 -11.98 3.16
C ILE A 16 4.45 -12.53 4.50
N ASP A 17 5.43 -11.86 5.12
CA ASP A 17 5.98 -12.25 6.42
C ASP A 17 4.97 -12.11 7.57
N VAL A 18 3.96 -11.25 7.44
CA VAL A 18 2.88 -11.11 8.44
C VAL A 18 1.87 -12.26 8.29
N GLY A 19 1.66 -12.76 7.06
CA GLY A 19 0.87 -13.96 6.80
C GLY A 19 -0.60 -13.87 7.22
N LEU A 20 -1.20 -12.68 7.17
CA LEU A 20 -2.62 -12.49 7.48
C LEU A 20 -3.50 -13.19 6.44
N SER A 21 -4.66 -13.67 6.89
CA SER A 21 -5.72 -14.06 5.96
C SER A 21 -6.31 -12.80 5.31
N GLU A 22 -6.85 -12.91 4.09
CA GLU A 22 -7.48 -11.78 3.39
C GLU A 22 -8.55 -11.05 4.23
N SER A 23 -9.29 -11.79 5.05
CA SER A 23 -10.27 -11.24 6.00
C SER A 23 -9.62 -10.42 7.13
N ALA A 24 -8.46 -10.85 7.63
CA ALA A 24 -7.72 -10.14 8.66
C ALA A 24 -7.01 -8.90 8.09
N GLU A 25 -6.49 -8.99 6.86
CA GLU A 25 -5.98 -7.83 6.12
C GLU A 25 -7.07 -6.77 5.98
N ALA A 26 -8.27 -7.15 5.53
CA ALA A 26 -9.37 -6.22 5.32
C ALA A 26 -9.73 -5.47 6.60
N VAL A 27 -9.82 -6.17 7.74
CA VAL A 27 -10.11 -5.57 9.06
C VAL A 27 -8.96 -4.68 9.53
N ALA A 28 -7.70 -5.07 9.32
CA ALA A 28 -6.55 -4.28 9.69
C ALA A 28 -6.48 -2.98 8.87
N ILE A 29 -6.71 -3.06 7.56
CA ILE A 29 -6.80 -1.89 6.69
C ILE A 29 -7.95 -0.99 7.14
N GLU A 30 -9.14 -1.53 7.41
CA GLU A 30 -10.28 -0.74 7.89
C GLU A 30 -9.95 0.02 9.17
N ARG A 31 -9.32 -0.63 10.15
CA ARG A 31 -8.87 0.02 11.39
C ARG A 31 -7.83 1.11 11.13
N PHE A 32 -6.90 0.87 10.20
CA PHE A 32 -5.89 1.86 9.84
C PHE A 32 -6.51 3.09 9.15
N LEU A 33 -7.57 2.87 8.36
CA LEU A 33 -8.32 3.91 7.65
C LEU A 33 -9.38 4.61 8.53
N GLN A 34 -9.60 4.18 9.77
CA GLN A 34 -10.48 4.90 10.72
C GLN A 34 -9.88 6.23 11.20
N ASP A 35 -8.56 6.38 11.13
CA ASP A 35 -7.89 7.64 11.45
C ASP A 35 -7.86 8.55 10.21
N GLN A 36 -8.64 9.63 10.26
CA GLN A 36 -8.73 10.60 9.17
C GLN A 36 -7.38 11.27 8.85
N THR A 37 -6.53 11.50 9.85
CA THR A 37 -5.19 12.08 9.65
C THR A 37 -4.30 11.13 8.86
N VAL A 38 -4.40 9.83 9.17
CA VAL A 38 -3.67 8.79 8.46
C VAL A 38 -4.18 8.69 7.02
N CYS A 39 -5.49 8.72 6.81
CA CYS A 39 -6.08 8.72 5.47
C CYS A 39 -5.62 9.89 4.60
N GLU A 40 -5.62 11.12 5.14
CA GLU A 40 -5.14 12.30 4.41
C GLU A 40 -3.65 12.20 4.04
N ARG A 41 -2.82 11.72 4.97
CA ARG A 41 -1.40 11.45 4.71
C ARG A 41 -1.21 10.37 3.65
N LEU A 42 -1.92 9.24 3.76
CA LEU A 42 -1.80 8.15 2.81
C LEU A 42 -2.22 8.58 1.41
N ARG A 43 -3.28 9.38 1.31
CA ARG A 43 -3.74 9.98 0.04
C ARG A 43 -2.68 10.89 -0.57
N GLY A 44 -2.10 11.77 0.25
CA GLY A 44 -1.03 12.68 -0.19
C GLY A 44 0.23 11.94 -0.63
N GLU A 45 0.66 10.93 0.15
CA GLU A 45 1.79 10.08 -0.17
C GLU A 45 1.55 9.27 -1.45
N LEU A 46 0.35 8.68 -1.62
CA LEU A 46 0.00 7.90 -2.81
C LEU A 46 0.00 8.75 -4.08
N LEU A 47 -0.60 9.94 -4.04
CA LEU A 47 -0.59 10.88 -5.18
C LEU A 47 0.82 11.38 -5.49
N SER A 48 1.62 11.63 -4.45
CA SER A 48 3.02 12.05 -4.62
C SER A 48 3.88 10.94 -5.21
N PHE A 49 3.66 9.69 -4.78
CA PHE A 49 4.31 8.50 -5.32
C PHE A 49 3.97 8.33 -6.80
N GLU A 50 2.68 8.38 -7.15
CA GLU A 50 2.23 8.29 -8.54
C GLU A 50 2.83 9.41 -9.42
N ALA A 51 2.90 10.64 -8.91
CA ALA A 51 3.49 11.77 -9.63
C ALA A 51 5.02 11.70 -9.75
N SER A 52 5.69 10.97 -8.84
CA SER A 52 7.15 10.85 -8.82
C SER A 52 7.70 9.91 -9.89
N GLY A 53 6.87 8.99 -10.40
CA GLY A 53 7.32 7.94 -11.32
C GLY A 53 8.20 6.87 -10.65
N GLU A 54 8.18 6.78 -9.32
CA GLU A 54 8.79 5.68 -8.56
C GLU A 54 8.14 4.33 -8.95
N SER A 55 8.91 3.23 -8.87
CA SER A 55 8.48 1.90 -9.28
C SER A 55 7.50 1.29 -8.28
N TRP A 56 6.29 0.96 -8.73
CA TRP A 56 5.30 0.23 -7.93
C TRP A 56 5.77 -1.19 -7.62
N MET A 57 6.51 -1.80 -8.55
CA MET A 57 7.13 -3.10 -8.32
C MET A 57 8.13 -3.00 -7.16
N GLU A 58 9.07 -2.06 -7.19
CA GLU A 58 10.02 -1.86 -6.07
C GLU A 58 9.32 -1.47 -4.76
N LEU A 59 8.17 -0.79 -4.82
CA LEU A 59 7.37 -0.48 -3.63
C LEU A 59 6.83 -1.74 -2.95
N LEU A 60 6.42 -2.74 -3.74
CA LEU A 60 5.81 -3.97 -3.24
C LEU A 60 6.81 -5.10 -3.02
N ASP A 61 7.82 -5.21 -3.87
CA ASP A 61 8.79 -6.28 -3.88
C ASP A 61 10.20 -5.73 -4.17
N ASN A 62 11.08 -5.81 -3.18
CA ASN A 62 12.47 -5.40 -3.31
C ASN A 62 13.38 -6.24 -2.41
N GLU A 63 14.69 -5.94 -2.43
CA GLU A 63 15.70 -6.68 -1.69
C GLU A 63 15.51 -6.71 -0.15
N HIS A 64 14.69 -5.80 0.39
CA HIS A 64 14.46 -5.68 1.83
C HIS A 64 13.16 -6.32 2.31
N TYR A 65 12.16 -6.44 1.44
CA TYR A 65 10.84 -6.96 1.81
C TYR A 65 10.01 -7.34 0.59
N CYS A 66 9.05 -8.24 0.80
CA CYS A 66 8.08 -8.65 -0.20
C CYS A 66 6.65 -8.56 0.37
N VAL A 67 5.84 -7.67 -0.20
CA VAL A 67 4.43 -7.45 0.13
C VAL A 67 3.55 -8.30 -0.77
N TYR A 68 3.75 -8.17 -2.07
CA TYR A 68 3.02 -8.94 -3.05
C TYR A 68 3.94 -9.15 -4.25
N PRO A 69 4.22 -10.41 -4.64
CA PRO A 69 5.03 -10.67 -5.80
C PRO A 69 4.23 -10.25 -7.04
N THR A 70 4.86 -9.48 -7.91
CA THR A 70 4.22 -8.91 -9.09
C THR A 70 5.17 -8.96 -10.26
N ASP A 71 4.62 -9.18 -11.45
CA ASP A 71 5.39 -9.35 -12.67
C ASP A 71 5.39 -8.08 -13.55
N SER A 72 4.64 -7.03 -13.16
CA SER A 72 4.55 -5.77 -13.91
C SER A 72 4.19 -4.55 -13.05
N GLU A 73 4.61 -3.36 -13.49
CA GLU A 73 4.26 -2.07 -12.86
C GLU A 73 2.75 -1.85 -12.82
N GLU A 74 2.04 -2.25 -13.88
CA GLU A 74 0.59 -2.11 -13.98
C GLU A 74 -0.13 -2.98 -12.94
N GLU A 75 0.29 -4.23 -12.77
CA GLU A 75 -0.28 -5.14 -11.78
C GLU A 75 0.01 -4.65 -10.35
N ALA A 76 1.26 -4.24 -10.09
CA ALA A 76 1.67 -3.68 -8.81
C ALA A 76 0.82 -2.45 -8.44
N LYS A 77 0.64 -1.53 -9.39
CA LYS A 77 -0.24 -0.37 -9.22
C LYS A 77 -1.69 -0.77 -8.98
N GLN A 78 -2.22 -1.71 -9.77
CA GLN A 78 -3.59 -2.18 -9.61
C GLN A 78 -3.82 -2.79 -8.22
N PHE A 79 -2.87 -3.57 -7.71
CA PHE A 79 -2.94 -4.14 -6.37
C PHE A 79 -3.09 -3.07 -5.29
N VAL A 80 -2.23 -2.04 -5.31
CA VAL A 80 -2.30 -0.93 -4.34
C VAL A 80 -3.60 -0.13 -4.49
N MET A 81 -4.03 0.14 -5.74
CA MET A 81 -5.25 0.89 -6.01
C MET A 81 -6.52 0.12 -5.60
N ASP A 82 -6.53 -1.20 -5.72
CA ASP A 82 -7.65 -2.03 -5.28
C ASP A 82 -7.74 -2.14 -3.76
N LYS A 83 -6.59 -2.24 -3.06
CA LYS A 83 -6.56 -2.33 -1.59
C LYS A 83 -6.88 -1.00 -0.92
N PHE A 84 -6.40 0.12 -1.48
CA PHE A 84 -6.48 1.45 -0.85
C PHE A 84 -7.11 2.52 -1.72
N GLY A 85 -6.76 2.56 -3.01
CA GLY A 85 -7.20 3.59 -3.96
C GLY A 85 -8.72 3.76 -4.01
N LYS A 86 -9.49 2.67 -4.12
CA LYS A 86 -10.97 2.72 -4.11
C LYS A 86 -11.57 3.33 -2.84
N ARG A 87 -10.88 3.20 -1.70
CA ARG A 87 -11.34 3.68 -0.39
C ARG A 87 -10.86 5.10 -0.07
N LEU A 88 -9.69 5.47 -0.59
CA LEU A 88 -9.06 6.75 -0.35
C LEU A 88 -9.39 7.79 -1.41
N LEU A 89 -9.56 7.38 -2.67
CA LEU A 89 -9.78 8.27 -3.81
C LEU A 89 -11.23 8.28 -4.31
N GLY A 90 -12.05 7.33 -3.87
CA GLY A 90 -13.49 7.22 -4.15
C GLY A 90 -14.36 8.10 -3.26
#